data_AF-A0A7X5AL75-F1
#
_entry.id   AF-A0A7X5AL75-F1
#
_cell.length_a   1.000
_cell.length_b   1.000
_cell.length_c   1.000
_cell.angle_alpha   90.00
_cell.angle_beta   90.00
_cell.angle_gamma   90.00
#
_symmetry.space_group_name_H-M   'P 1'
#
loop_
_entity.id
_entity.type
_entity.pdbx_description
1 polymer ?
#
loop_
_entity_poly.entity_id
_entity_poly.type
_entity_poly.pdbx_seq_one_letter_code
_entity_poly.pdbx_strand_id
1 'polypeptide(L)'
;MLDFRTVREETAGPRWQALFGHHWPAYEQWYLSEGERERPGYLACYNALRKYMPELLDTYRMLCELAGGGDLAARFLSLYQPPPYITGCSQAVLASPASTLLARNYDYPPELCEGTILYTRWNARRVIAMSDCLWGVLDGMNDRGLAVSLAFGGSKAVGQGFGAPIILRYLLEFCDSVPEASDVLARIPTHMAYNITVADAAGRYVTAMIGPDRPASIRRVPVATNHQKKIEWYAHALASETLIRERQLSILVADEATTEDRLIAAFASPPLFRHDYRRGLGTVYTAIYRPMTGRAQFHWPGLTLELGFDHFPEERITVRYGARGLYAG
;
A
#
# COMPACT_ATOMS: atom_id res chain seq x y z
N MET A 1 -9.72 -9.16 16.26
CA MET A 1 -10.63 -8.03 15.97
C MET A 1 -9.74 -6.86 15.61
N LEU A 2 -10.09 -6.09 14.58
CA LEU A 2 -9.35 -4.92 14.14
C LEU A 2 -10.35 -3.82 13.82
N ASP A 3 -10.04 -2.60 14.23
CA ASP A 3 -10.84 -1.41 13.95
C ASP A 3 -10.28 -0.69 12.74
N PHE A 4 -11.10 -0.52 11.71
CA PHE A 4 -10.86 0.42 10.65
C PHE A 4 -11.44 1.78 11.01
N ARG A 5 -10.72 2.84 10.64
CA ARG A 5 -11.18 4.22 10.84
C ARG A 5 -10.90 5.05 9.60
N THR A 6 -11.83 5.90 9.21
CA THR A 6 -11.57 6.96 8.23
C THR A 6 -11.28 8.26 8.96
N VAL A 7 -10.15 8.89 8.62
CA VAL A 7 -9.71 10.14 9.24
C VAL A 7 -9.40 11.15 8.15
N ARG A 8 -10.05 12.31 8.22
CA ARG A 8 -9.78 13.44 7.33
C ARG A 8 -8.87 14.45 8.02
N GLU A 9 -7.72 14.72 7.46
CA GLU A 9 -6.83 15.78 7.95
C GLU A 9 -6.07 16.42 6.79
N GLU A 10 -6.53 17.60 6.36
CA GLU A 10 -5.96 18.29 5.19
C GLU A 10 -4.57 18.86 5.46
N THR A 11 -4.24 19.18 6.71
CA THR A 11 -2.92 19.65 7.12
C THR A 11 -2.48 18.81 8.29
N ALA A 12 -1.27 18.24 8.25
CA ALA A 12 -0.81 17.37 9.31
C ALA A 12 -0.89 18.08 10.66
N GLY A 13 -1.52 17.42 11.64
CA GLY A 13 -1.93 18.11 12.85
C GLY A 13 -2.35 17.17 13.97
N PRO A 14 -3.25 17.63 14.86
CA PRO A 14 -3.62 16.88 16.05
C PRO A 14 -4.24 15.51 15.78
N ARG A 15 -4.91 15.29 14.64
CA ARG A 15 -5.52 13.99 14.34
C ARG A 15 -4.45 12.96 14.00
N TRP A 16 -3.49 13.33 13.16
CA TRP A 16 -2.30 12.51 12.92
C TRP A 16 -1.49 12.30 14.21
N GLN A 17 -1.30 13.34 15.02
CA GLN A 17 -0.57 13.21 16.29
C GLN A 17 -1.25 12.21 17.25
N ALA A 18 -2.59 12.16 17.28
CA ALA A 18 -3.32 11.16 18.05
C ALA A 18 -3.12 9.73 17.50
N LEU A 19 -3.08 9.57 16.17
CA LEU A 19 -2.74 8.28 15.54
C LEU A 19 -1.31 7.86 15.86
N PHE A 20 -0.36 8.79 15.79
CA PHE A 20 1.03 8.57 16.21
C PHE A 20 1.08 8.07 17.65
N GLY A 21 0.47 8.80 18.61
CA GLY A 21 0.46 8.38 20.01
C GLY A 21 -0.17 7.00 20.25
N HIS A 22 -1.17 6.62 19.45
CA HIS A 22 -1.82 5.32 19.55
C HIS A 22 -0.97 4.17 19.01
N HIS A 23 -0.37 4.33 17.83
CA HIS A 23 0.33 3.25 17.12
C HIS A 23 1.85 3.20 17.41
N TRP A 24 2.44 4.31 17.88
CA TRP A 24 3.88 4.43 18.10
C TRP A 24 4.49 3.32 18.96
N PRO A 25 3.90 2.88 20.10
CA PRO A 25 4.50 1.81 20.90
C PRO A 25 4.71 0.50 20.12
N ALA A 26 3.78 0.14 19.24
CA ALA A 26 3.91 -1.06 18.40
C ALA A 26 4.93 -0.86 17.28
N TYR A 27 4.92 0.32 16.65
CA TYR A 27 5.87 0.65 15.59
C TYR A 27 7.31 0.79 16.10
N GLU A 28 7.50 1.34 17.31
CA GLU A 28 8.80 1.40 17.99
C GLU A 28 9.35 0.00 18.23
N GLN A 29 8.53 -0.91 18.77
CA GLN A 29 8.92 -2.31 18.97
C GLN A 29 9.30 -2.99 17.65
N TRP A 30 8.51 -2.78 16.59
CA TRP A 30 8.83 -3.32 15.27
C TRP A 30 10.13 -2.72 14.71
N TYR A 31 10.28 -1.40 14.75
CA TYR A 31 11.43 -0.68 14.21
C TYR A 31 12.74 -1.10 14.89
N LEU A 32 12.68 -1.41 16.18
CA LEU A 32 13.81 -1.88 17.00
C LEU A 32 13.97 -3.41 17.04
N SER A 33 13.18 -4.17 16.27
CA SER A 33 13.16 -5.65 16.35
C SER A 33 14.49 -6.33 16.01
N GLU A 34 15.31 -5.72 15.16
CA GLU A 34 16.68 -6.19 14.83
C GLU A 34 17.75 -5.46 15.67
N GLY A 35 17.35 -4.61 16.61
CA GLY A 35 18.21 -3.76 17.41
C GLY A 35 18.45 -2.37 16.81
N GLU A 36 18.67 -1.38 17.67
CA GLU A 36 18.83 0.03 17.25
C GLU A 36 20.06 0.26 16.35
N ARG A 37 21.12 -0.54 16.55
CA ARG A 37 22.38 -0.44 15.77
C ARG A 37 22.20 -0.81 14.30
N GLU A 38 21.18 -1.61 13.97
CA GLU A 38 20.85 -1.98 12.60
C GLU A 38 20.04 -0.89 11.87
N ARG A 39 19.65 0.18 12.58
CA ARG A 39 18.87 1.28 12.00
C ARG A 39 19.79 2.44 11.59
N PRO A 40 19.61 3.04 10.41
CA PRO A 40 20.37 4.20 10.00
C PRO A 40 20.18 5.36 10.99
N GLY A 41 21.24 6.14 11.25
CA GLY A 41 21.13 7.35 12.06
C GLY A 41 20.32 8.44 11.35
N TYR A 42 19.81 9.42 12.11
CA TYR A 42 18.96 10.50 11.61
C TYR A 42 19.53 11.21 10.37
N LEU A 43 20.82 11.55 10.37
CA LEU A 43 21.43 12.26 9.25
C LEU A 43 21.42 11.43 7.95
N ALA A 44 21.56 10.10 8.04
CA ALA A 44 21.47 9.21 6.88
C ALA A 44 20.03 9.16 6.33
N CYS A 45 19.04 9.03 7.22
CA CYS A 45 17.61 9.09 6.90
C CYS A 45 17.24 10.41 6.20
N TYR A 46 17.58 11.54 6.81
CA TYR A 46 17.31 12.87 6.28
C TYR A 46 17.99 13.10 4.92
N ASN A 47 19.26 12.70 4.77
CA ASN A 47 19.97 12.83 3.50
C ASN A 47 19.38 11.95 2.40
N ALA A 48 18.89 10.75 2.74
CA ALA A 48 18.21 9.90 1.79
C ALA A 48 16.92 10.57 1.29
N LEU A 49 16.06 11.06 2.19
CA LEU A 49 14.85 11.80 1.83
C LEU A 49 15.19 13.00 0.95
N ARG A 50 16.16 13.83 1.37
CA ARG A 50 16.60 15.01 0.60
C ARG A 50 17.08 14.67 -0.80
N LYS A 51 17.74 13.51 -0.97
CA LYS A 51 18.27 13.09 -2.27
C LYS A 51 17.18 12.55 -3.19
N TYR A 52 16.28 11.73 -2.67
CA TYR A 52 15.37 10.93 -3.50
C TYR A 52 13.92 11.42 -3.50
N MET A 53 13.46 12.10 -2.45
CA MET A 53 12.10 12.62 -2.32
C MET A 53 12.14 14.01 -1.64
N PRO A 54 12.87 15.00 -2.20
CA PRO A 54 13.07 16.29 -1.56
C PRO A 54 11.76 17.03 -1.27
N GLU A 55 10.72 16.82 -2.09
CA GLU A 55 9.41 17.46 -1.94
C GLU A 55 8.66 17.00 -0.69
N LEU A 56 9.02 15.85 -0.09
CA LEU A 56 8.46 15.40 1.19
C LEU A 56 9.12 16.03 2.41
N LEU A 57 10.24 16.74 2.27
CA LEU A 57 11.05 17.15 3.42
C LEU A 57 10.31 18.05 4.41
N ASP A 58 9.49 18.98 3.92
CA ASP A 58 8.76 19.90 4.79
C ASP A 58 7.64 19.17 5.54
N THR A 59 6.91 18.28 4.88
CA THR A 59 5.94 17.39 5.53
C THR A 59 6.65 16.49 6.55
N TYR A 60 7.78 15.87 6.19
CA TYR A 60 8.56 15.02 7.09
C TYR A 60 8.98 15.76 8.37
N ARG A 61 9.49 17.00 8.25
CA ARG A 61 9.88 17.82 9.40
C ARG A 61 8.69 18.15 10.30
N MET A 62 7.57 18.57 9.71
CA MET A 62 6.34 18.85 10.45
C MET A 62 5.85 17.61 11.23
N LEU A 63 5.88 16.42 10.61
CA LEU A 63 5.52 15.18 11.27
C LEU A 63 6.51 14.79 12.38
N CYS A 64 7.81 15.05 12.21
CA CYS A 64 8.81 14.84 13.26
C CYS A 64 8.55 15.78 14.46
N GLU A 65 8.21 17.04 14.21
CA GLU A 65 7.84 18.00 15.27
C GLU A 65 6.57 17.55 16.01
N LEU A 66 5.52 17.15 15.27
CA LEU A 66 4.28 16.61 15.85
C LEU A 66 4.51 15.33 16.65
N ALA A 67 5.45 14.48 16.24
CA ALA A 67 5.87 13.29 16.98
C ALA A 67 6.66 13.60 18.26
N GLY A 68 6.96 14.88 18.54
CA GLY A 68 7.71 15.32 19.72
C GLY A 68 9.20 15.57 19.48
N GLY A 69 9.68 15.51 18.23
CA GLY A 69 11.05 15.87 17.85
C GLY A 69 12.13 14.85 18.23
N GLY A 70 11.77 13.62 18.60
CA GLY A 70 12.71 12.58 19.00
C GLY A 70 13.50 11.96 17.84
N ASP A 71 14.77 11.61 18.08
CA ASP A 71 15.66 11.00 17.07
C ASP A 71 15.08 9.70 16.47
N LEU A 72 14.60 8.80 17.33
CA LEU A 72 14.10 7.50 16.88
C LEU A 72 12.85 7.62 16.02
N ALA A 73 11.89 8.46 16.43
CA ALA A 73 10.68 8.74 15.65
C ALA A 73 11.03 9.37 14.30
N ALA A 74 11.97 10.32 14.26
CA ALA A 74 12.42 10.93 13.02
C ALA A 74 13.08 9.90 12.08
N ARG A 75 13.90 8.98 12.61
CA ARG A 75 14.49 7.88 11.83
C ARG A 75 13.41 6.96 11.27
N PHE A 76 12.46 6.54 12.10
CA PHE A 76 11.30 5.72 11.68
C PHE A 76 10.50 6.39 10.57
N LEU A 77 10.11 7.66 10.76
CA LEU A 77 9.26 8.40 9.81
C LEU A 77 9.93 8.57 8.44
N SER A 78 11.26 8.49 8.36
CA SER A 78 11.94 8.52 7.05
C SER A 78 11.66 7.31 6.19
N LEU A 79 11.31 6.18 6.82
CA LEU A 79 11.16 4.86 6.21
C LEU A 79 12.35 4.48 5.32
N TYR A 80 13.55 4.96 5.66
CA TYR A 80 14.80 4.56 5.03
C TYR A 80 15.39 3.38 5.81
N GLN A 81 15.58 2.25 5.12
CA GLN A 81 16.02 0.97 5.68
C GLN A 81 15.21 0.52 6.92
N PRO A 82 13.87 0.45 6.84
CA PRO A 82 13.07 -0.13 7.90
C PRO A 82 13.35 -1.65 8.04
N PRO A 83 12.97 -2.29 9.15
CA PRO A 83 13.01 -3.75 9.27
C PRO A 83 12.22 -4.41 8.13
N PRO A 84 12.63 -5.60 7.65
CA PRO A 84 11.92 -6.28 6.59
C PRO A 84 10.52 -6.75 7.03
N TYR A 85 9.56 -6.66 6.12
CA TYR A 85 8.19 -7.15 6.32
C TYR A 85 7.69 -7.83 5.05
N ILE A 86 6.98 -8.94 5.23
CA ILE A 86 6.49 -9.78 4.15
C ILE A 86 4.97 -9.82 4.22
N THR A 87 4.32 -9.61 3.09
CA THR A 87 2.87 -9.61 2.95
C THR A 87 2.45 -10.53 1.81
N GLY A 88 1.22 -11.03 1.84
CA GLY A 88 0.56 -11.66 0.70
C GLY A 88 -0.39 -10.64 0.07
N CYS A 89 -0.38 -10.47 -1.24
CA CYS A 89 -1.31 -9.55 -1.92
C CYS A 89 -1.66 -10.06 -3.32
N SER A 90 -2.85 -9.71 -3.80
CA SER A 90 -3.24 -9.83 -5.20
C SER A 90 -3.63 -8.46 -5.71
N GLN A 91 -3.26 -8.13 -6.95
CA GLN A 91 -3.54 -6.86 -7.58
C GLN A 91 -4.01 -7.10 -9.01
N ALA A 92 -5.02 -6.35 -9.47
CA ALA A 92 -5.46 -6.39 -10.85
C ALA A 92 -5.94 -5.02 -11.33
N VAL A 93 -5.65 -4.70 -12.59
CA VAL A 93 -6.18 -3.55 -13.30
C VAL A 93 -7.13 -4.03 -14.39
N LEU A 94 -8.34 -3.49 -14.37
CA LEU A 94 -9.26 -3.56 -15.51
C LEU A 94 -9.36 -2.16 -16.10
N ALA A 95 -8.84 -1.99 -17.32
CA ALA A 95 -8.81 -0.71 -18.01
C ALA A 95 -9.47 -0.83 -19.38
N SER A 96 -10.38 0.10 -19.66
CA SER A 96 -11.04 0.32 -20.93
C SER A 96 -10.98 1.81 -21.28
N PRO A 97 -11.35 2.23 -22.50
CA PRO A 97 -11.45 3.65 -22.82
C PRO A 97 -12.44 4.44 -21.95
N ALA A 98 -13.40 3.76 -21.32
CA ALA A 98 -14.47 4.38 -20.54
C ALA A 98 -14.29 4.24 -19.01
N SER A 99 -13.48 3.29 -18.55
CA SER A 99 -13.29 3.04 -17.13
C SER A 99 -11.89 2.50 -16.81
N THR A 100 -11.39 2.83 -15.63
CA THR A 100 -10.17 2.25 -15.06
C THR A 100 -10.41 1.90 -13.62
N LEU A 101 -10.14 0.64 -13.27
CA LEU A 101 -10.30 0.09 -11.95
C LEU A 101 -9.00 -0.61 -11.53
N LEU A 102 -8.48 -0.25 -10.36
CA LEU A 102 -7.39 -0.96 -9.68
C LEU A 102 -7.97 -1.66 -8.44
N ALA A 103 -7.86 -2.99 -8.40
CA ALA A 103 -8.30 -3.82 -7.29
C ALA A 103 -7.10 -4.43 -6.54
N ARG A 104 -7.19 -4.52 -5.21
CA ARG A 104 -6.21 -5.21 -4.38
C ARG A 104 -6.88 -6.01 -3.26
N ASN A 105 -6.40 -7.23 -3.03
CA ASN A 105 -6.53 -7.91 -1.73
C ASN A 105 -5.24 -7.72 -0.94
N TYR A 106 -5.40 -7.29 0.32
CA TYR A 106 -4.32 -7.19 1.28
C TYR A 106 -4.35 -8.41 2.22
N ASP A 107 -3.43 -9.36 2.04
CA ASP A 107 -3.28 -10.54 2.90
C ASP A 107 -2.16 -10.30 3.92
N TYR A 108 -2.53 -10.22 5.19
CA TYR A 108 -1.61 -9.83 6.27
C TYR A 108 -2.15 -10.33 7.63
N PRO A 109 -1.31 -10.48 8.67
CA PRO A 109 -1.80 -10.67 10.03
C PRO A 109 -2.67 -9.46 10.44
N PRO A 110 -3.99 -9.64 10.69
CA PRO A 110 -4.88 -8.51 10.98
C PRO A 110 -4.44 -7.67 12.19
N GLU A 111 -3.83 -8.29 13.19
CA GLU A 111 -3.30 -7.63 14.39
C GLU A 111 -2.13 -6.66 14.13
N LEU A 112 -1.49 -6.76 12.96
CA LEU A 112 -0.40 -5.87 12.55
C LEU A 112 -0.87 -4.75 11.61
N CYS A 113 -2.13 -4.76 11.17
CA CYS A 113 -2.66 -3.73 10.29
C CYS A 113 -3.02 -2.47 11.09
N GLU A 114 -2.57 -1.30 10.62
CA GLU A 114 -2.88 0.00 11.26
C GLU A 114 -4.39 0.32 11.23
N GLY A 115 -5.10 -0.12 10.18
CA GLY A 115 -6.54 0.06 10.05
C GLY A 115 -6.99 1.51 9.77
N THR A 116 -6.07 2.42 9.44
CA THR A 116 -6.43 3.83 9.20
C THR A 116 -6.52 4.13 7.72
N ILE A 117 -7.68 4.59 7.25
CA ILE A 117 -7.87 5.15 5.91
C ILE A 117 -7.80 6.68 6.05
N LEU A 118 -6.80 7.28 5.44
CA LEU A 118 -6.56 8.72 5.52
C LEU A 118 -7.10 9.45 4.28
N TYR A 119 -7.80 10.55 4.51
CA TYR A 119 -7.89 11.64 3.56
C TYR A 119 -6.89 12.73 3.97
N THR A 120 -5.93 13.04 3.10
CA THR A 120 -4.93 14.09 3.34
C THR A 120 -4.90 15.12 2.22
N ARG A 121 -4.38 16.31 2.55
CA ARG A 121 -3.96 17.33 1.58
C ARG A 121 -2.67 18.01 2.04
N TRP A 122 -1.76 17.23 2.63
CA TRP A 122 -0.59 17.75 3.35
C TRP A 122 0.37 18.53 2.48
N ASN A 123 0.40 18.24 1.19
CA ASN A 123 1.09 19.05 0.20
C ASN A 123 0.06 19.82 -0.64
N ALA A 124 -0.17 19.42 -1.90
CA ALA A 124 -1.14 20.08 -2.79
C ALA A 124 -2.32 19.19 -3.16
N ARG A 125 -2.05 17.89 -3.38
CA ARG A 125 -3.03 16.91 -3.88
C ARG A 125 -3.90 16.40 -2.74
N ARG A 126 -5.18 16.15 -3.03
CA ARG A 126 -6.03 15.36 -2.14
C ARG A 126 -5.69 13.88 -2.34
N VAL A 127 -5.48 13.16 -1.25
CA VAL A 127 -5.12 11.73 -1.28
C VAL A 127 -6.06 10.96 -0.38
N ILE A 128 -6.62 9.85 -0.89
CA ILE A 128 -7.35 8.85 -0.10
C ILE A 128 -6.53 7.55 -0.14
N ALA A 129 -6.12 7.04 1.02
CA ALA A 129 -5.23 5.89 1.08
C ALA A 129 -5.35 5.10 2.38
N MET A 130 -5.12 3.78 2.31
CA MET A 130 -4.87 2.97 3.50
C MET A 130 -3.46 3.31 4.03
N SER A 131 -3.42 3.92 5.21
CA SER A 131 -2.20 4.29 5.93
C SER A 131 -1.42 3.06 6.36
N ASP A 132 -0.10 3.18 6.36
CA ASP A 132 0.81 2.28 7.06
C ASP A 132 2.09 3.01 7.43
N CYS A 133 2.69 2.57 8.53
CA CYS A 133 3.84 3.24 9.13
C CYS A 133 3.55 4.72 9.41
N LEU A 134 2.36 5.00 9.97
CA LEU A 134 1.86 6.32 10.43
C LEU A 134 1.58 7.36 9.34
N TRP A 135 2.26 7.30 8.19
CA TRP A 135 2.07 8.30 7.12
C TRP A 135 2.40 7.80 5.71
N GLY A 136 3.11 6.67 5.61
CA GLY A 136 3.18 5.90 4.38
C GLY A 136 1.82 5.30 4.02
N VAL A 137 1.73 4.62 2.89
CA VAL A 137 0.46 4.01 2.44
C VAL A 137 0.67 2.63 1.82
N LEU A 138 -0.30 1.75 2.01
CA LEU A 138 -0.32 0.42 1.39
C LEU A 138 -0.90 0.48 -0.03
N ASP A 139 -1.94 1.27 -0.22
CA ASP A 139 -2.62 1.55 -1.48
C ASP A 139 -3.44 2.84 -1.34
N GLY A 140 -3.82 3.45 -2.47
CA GLY A 140 -4.54 4.70 -2.46
C GLY A 140 -4.74 5.31 -3.84
N MET A 141 -5.37 6.48 -3.86
CA MET A 141 -5.55 7.31 -5.04
C MET A 141 -5.44 8.80 -4.73
N ASN A 142 -5.15 9.61 -5.75
CA ASN A 142 -5.13 11.07 -5.66
C ASN A 142 -6.17 11.73 -6.58
N ASP A 143 -6.42 13.02 -6.35
CA ASP A 143 -7.41 13.82 -7.10
C ASP A 143 -6.95 14.25 -8.50
N ARG A 144 -5.78 13.78 -8.92
CA ARG A 144 -5.26 13.92 -10.29
C ARG A 144 -5.55 12.68 -11.14
N GLY A 145 -6.21 11.68 -10.54
CA GLY A 145 -6.63 10.47 -11.21
C GLY A 145 -5.52 9.43 -11.28
N LEU A 146 -4.64 9.37 -10.28
CA LEU A 146 -3.67 8.29 -10.11
C LEU A 146 -4.12 7.35 -8.99
N ALA A 147 -4.00 6.04 -9.20
CA ALA A 147 -4.18 5.02 -8.19
C ALA A 147 -2.96 4.11 -8.11
N VAL A 148 -2.57 3.71 -6.90
CA VAL A 148 -1.40 2.87 -6.63
C VAL A 148 -1.74 1.78 -5.64
N SER A 149 -1.09 0.63 -5.77
CA SER A 149 -1.10 -0.42 -4.75
C SER A 149 0.18 -1.24 -4.82
N LEU A 150 0.51 -1.98 -3.74
CA LEU A 150 1.70 -2.84 -3.71
C LEU A 150 1.41 -4.32 -3.38
N ALA A 151 2.29 -5.19 -3.86
CA ALA A 151 2.45 -6.56 -3.40
C ALA A 151 3.93 -6.87 -3.14
N PHE A 152 4.23 -7.88 -2.33
CA PHE A 152 5.62 -8.30 -2.09
C PHE A 152 6.25 -8.90 -3.36
N GLY A 153 7.51 -8.58 -3.65
CA GLY A 153 8.18 -9.03 -4.88
C GLY A 153 8.65 -10.50 -4.87
N GLY A 154 8.54 -11.20 -3.74
CA GLY A 154 8.86 -12.62 -3.64
C GLY A 154 10.36 -12.94 -3.52
N SER A 155 11.19 -11.96 -3.13
CA SER A 155 12.63 -12.13 -2.89
C SER A 155 13.00 -11.75 -1.47
N LYS A 156 13.92 -12.50 -0.86
CA LYS A 156 14.44 -12.25 0.50
C LYS A 156 15.53 -11.17 0.53
N ALA A 157 15.88 -10.59 -0.61
CA ALA A 157 16.89 -9.54 -0.67
C ALA A 157 16.44 -8.32 0.13
N VAL A 158 17.30 -7.88 1.06
CA VAL A 158 17.17 -6.64 1.82
C VAL A 158 18.40 -5.80 1.55
N GLY A 159 18.22 -4.50 1.30
CA GLY A 159 19.32 -3.59 1.00
C GLY A 159 19.02 -2.14 1.34
N GLN A 160 19.87 -1.25 0.85
CA GLN A 160 19.77 0.18 1.14
C GLN A 160 18.69 0.84 0.27
N GLY A 161 17.60 1.29 0.88
CA GLY A 161 16.52 1.98 0.18
C GLY A 161 15.35 2.28 1.09
N PHE A 162 14.23 2.68 0.49
CA PHE A 162 13.02 3.04 1.23
C PHE A 162 12.06 1.87 1.38
N GLY A 163 11.22 1.92 2.41
CA GLY A 163 9.99 1.16 2.50
C GLY A 163 9.02 1.53 1.39
N ALA A 164 8.32 0.55 0.82
CA ALA A 164 7.30 0.83 -0.19
C ALA A 164 6.22 1.84 0.28
N PRO A 165 5.78 1.87 1.56
CA PRO A 165 4.76 2.80 2.01
C PRO A 165 5.10 4.27 1.74
N ILE A 166 6.36 4.70 1.94
CA ILE A 166 6.74 6.08 1.66
C ILE A 166 6.90 6.36 0.17
N ILE A 167 7.33 5.36 -0.60
CA ILE A 167 7.40 5.47 -2.07
C ILE A 167 6.00 5.70 -2.63
N LEU A 168 5.01 4.89 -2.23
CA LEU A 168 3.62 5.06 -2.70
C LEU A 168 3.04 6.39 -2.23
N ARG A 169 3.31 6.82 -1.01
CA ARG A 169 2.90 8.14 -0.52
C ARG A 169 3.46 9.24 -1.44
N TYR A 170 4.75 9.17 -1.77
CA TYR A 170 5.36 10.11 -2.69
C TYR A 170 4.69 10.11 -4.07
N LEU A 171 4.37 8.93 -4.63
CA LEU A 171 3.64 8.85 -5.90
C LEU A 171 2.29 9.56 -5.82
N LEU A 172 1.50 9.29 -4.78
CA LEU A 172 0.17 9.89 -4.61
C LEU A 172 0.22 11.40 -4.35
N GLU A 173 1.24 11.88 -3.63
CA GLU A 173 1.41 13.30 -3.32
C GLU A 173 1.98 14.09 -4.51
N PHE A 174 2.82 13.46 -5.36
CA PHE A 174 3.68 14.15 -6.33
C PHE A 174 3.51 13.80 -7.81
N CYS A 175 2.80 12.73 -8.18
CA CYS A 175 2.57 12.33 -9.57
C CYS A 175 1.11 12.54 -10.03
N ASP A 176 0.92 12.97 -11.28
CA ASP A 176 -0.39 13.08 -11.93
C ASP A 176 -0.74 11.86 -12.78
N SER A 177 0.26 11.10 -13.22
CA SER A 177 0.10 10.13 -14.29
C SER A 177 1.00 8.91 -14.14
N VAL A 178 0.63 7.83 -14.85
CA VAL A 178 1.44 6.60 -14.92
C VAL A 178 2.86 6.85 -15.45
N PRO A 179 3.09 7.67 -16.50
CA PRO A 179 4.45 8.02 -16.93
C PRO A 179 5.29 8.68 -15.82
N GLU A 180 4.77 9.70 -15.14
CA GLU A 180 5.49 10.37 -14.04
C GLU A 180 5.81 9.40 -12.90
N ALA A 181 4.82 8.57 -12.52
CA ALA A 181 5.02 7.55 -11.50
C ALA A 181 6.09 6.52 -11.91
N SER A 182 6.18 6.19 -13.21
CA SER A 182 7.19 5.30 -13.74
C SER A 182 8.60 5.89 -13.62
N ASP A 183 8.76 7.17 -13.93
CA ASP A 183 10.05 7.87 -13.80
C ASP A 183 10.53 7.91 -12.35
N VAL A 184 9.61 8.14 -11.41
CA VAL A 184 9.89 8.08 -9.98
C VAL A 184 10.28 6.66 -9.53
N LEU A 185 9.53 5.64 -9.93
CA LEU A 185 9.81 4.25 -9.59
C LEU A 185 11.12 3.73 -10.19
N ALA A 186 11.57 4.30 -11.31
CA ALA A 186 12.84 3.95 -11.92
C ALA A 186 14.06 4.45 -11.12
N ARG A 187 13.91 5.54 -10.34
CA ARG A 187 15.03 6.22 -9.68
C ARG A 187 15.09 6.07 -8.16
N ILE A 188 13.97 5.80 -7.48
CA ILE A 188 13.95 5.70 -6.01
C ILE A 188 14.41 4.29 -5.58
N PRO A 189 15.44 4.18 -4.71
CA PRO A 189 15.89 2.88 -4.22
C PRO A 189 14.87 2.30 -3.22
N THR A 190 14.66 0.99 -3.28
CA THR A 190 13.82 0.24 -2.35
C THR A 190 14.67 -0.67 -1.48
N HIS A 191 14.29 -0.84 -0.21
CA HIS A 191 15.00 -1.74 0.70
C HIS A 191 14.65 -3.22 0.48
N MET A 192 13.51 -3.52 -0.16
CA MET A 192 13.03 -4.89 -0.43
C MET A 192 12.45 -5.01 -1.83
N ALA A 193 12.17 -6.24 -2.26
CA ALA A 193 11.49 -6.49 -3.51
C ALA A 193 9.99 -6.20 -3.42
N TYR A 194 9.46 -5.42 -4.37
CA TYR A 194 8.03 -5.09 -4.46
C TYR A 194 7.53 -5.17 -5.90
N ASN A 195 6.23 -5.40 -6.01
CA ASN A 195 5.44 -5.18 -7.21
C ASN A 195 4.53 -3.99 -6.94
N ILE A 196 4.79 -2.85 -7.59
CA ILE A 196 3.97 -1.65 -7.43
C ILE A 196 3.15 -1.48 -8.70
N THR A 197 1.84 -1.60 -8.58
CA THR A 197 0.91 -1.44 -9.70
C THR A 197 0.31 -0.04 -9.64
N VAL A 198 0.42 0.68 -10.75
CA VAL A 198 -0.06 2.06 -10.92
C VAL A 198 -1.03 2.09 -12.08
N ALA A 199 -2.17 2.74 -11.91
CA ALA A 199 -3.15 2.99 -12.96
C ALA A 199 -3.61 4.46 -12.91
N ASP A 200 -3.95 5.05 -14.05
CA ASP A 200 -4.45 6.42 -14.11
C ASP A 200 -5.78 6.57 -14.84
N ALA A 201 -6.40 7.75 -14.71
CA ALA A 201 -7.68 8.08 -15.30
C ALA A 201 -7.69 8.07 -16.85
N ALA A 202 -6.52 8.01 -17.48
CA ALA A 202 -6.39 7.88 -18.94
C ALA A 202 -6.37 6.41 -19.41
N GLY A 203 -6.60 5.45 -18.50
CA GLY A 203 -6.54 4.03 -18.84
C GLY A 203 -5.12 3.48 -18.99
N ARG A 204 -4.09 4.26 -18.62
CA ARG A 204 -2.72 3.75 -18.59
C ARG A 204 -2.51 2.98 -17.31
N TYR A 205 -1.67 1.95 -17.38
CA TYR A 205 -1.24 1.22 -16.21
C TYR A 205 0.11 0.55 -16.43
N VAL A 206 0.84 0.36 -15.34
CA VAL A 206 2.09 -0.40 -15.28
C VAL A 206 2.20 -1.14 -13.96
N THR A 207 2.96 -2.23 -13.95
CA THR A 207 3.51 -2.81 -12.74
C THR A 207 5.03 -2.63 -12.77
N ALA A 208 5.56 -1.96 -11.75
CA ALA A 208 6.98 -1.83 -11.49
C ALA A 208 7.43 -2.96 -10.55
N MET A 209 8.23 -3.87 -11.08
CA MET A 209 8.93 -4.88 -10.30
C MET A 209 10.27 -4.29 -9.86
N ILE A 210 10.38 -3.91 -8.59
CA ILE A 210 11.54 -3.23 -8.01
C ILE A 210 12.22 -4.11 -6.95
N GLY A 211 13.51 -3.90 -6.69
CA GLY A 211 14.25 -4.61 -5.66
C GLY A 211 15.59 -3.92 -5.35
N PRO A 212 16.18 -4.15 -4.16
CA PRO A 212 17.42 -3.50 -3.73
C PRO A 212 18.65 -3.94 -4.55
N ASP A 213 18.57 -5.09 -5.20
CA ASP A 213 19.67 -5.81 -5.84
C ASP A 213 19.60 -5.77 -7.38
N ARG A 214 18.66 -4.99 -7.95
CA ARG A 214 18.45 -4.92 -9.40
C ARG A 214 17.77 -3.63 -9.85
N PRO A 215 17.98 -3.20 -11.12
CA PRO A 215 17.22 -2.11 -11.70
C PRO A 215 15.72 -2.41 -11.75
N ALA A 216 14.90 -1.37 -11.62
CA ALA A 216 13.45 -1.46 -11.76
C ALA A 216 13.06 -2.02 -13.13
N SER A 217 12.15 -3.00 -13.15
CA SER A 217 11.53 -3.51 -14.37
C SER A 217 10.08 -3.04 -14.43
N ILE A 218 9.84 -1.95 -15.15
CA ILE A 218 8.52 -1.36 -15.33
C ILE A 218 7.89 -1.91 -16.62
N ARG A 219 6.72 -2.52 -16.52
CA ARG A 219 6.05 -3.20 -17.63
C ARG A 219 4.54 -2.95 -17.59
N ARG A 220 3.91 -2.95 -18.77
CA ARG A 220 2.45 -2.94 -18.88
C ARG A 220 1.91 -4.34 -18.59
N VAL A 221 1.78 -4.65 -17.31
CA VAL A 221 1.21 -5.90 -16.80
C VAL A 221 0.02 -5.51 -15.92
N PRO A 222 -1.18 -6.07 -16.15
CA PRO A 222 -2.36 -5.66 -15.40
C PRO A 222 -2.54 -6.45 -14.11
N VAL A 223 -1.76 -7.51 -13.89
CA VAL A 223 -1.89 -8.42 -12.74
C VAL A 223 -0.54 -8.52 -12.03
N ALA A 224 -0.58 -8.45 -10.71
CA ALA A 224 0.59 -8.69 -9.89
C ALA A 224 0.20 -9.39 -8.60
N THR A 225 0.99 -10.38 -8.22
CA THR A 225 0.86 -11.10 -6.95
C THR A 225 2.20 -11.04 -6.22
N ASN A 226 2.65 -12.13 -5.59
CA ASN A 226 3.76 -12.10 -4.64
C ASN A 226 5.07 -12.67 -5.20
N HIS A 227 5.30 -12.39 -6.47
CA HIS A 227 6.51 -12.79 -7.19
C HIS A 227 6.76 -11.84 -8.36
N GLN A 228 7.99 -11.80 -8.84
CA GLN A 228 8.36 -11.06 -10.05
C GLN A 228 8.49 -12.04 -11.24
N LYS A 229 9.38 -11.77 -12.20
CA LYS A 229 9.59 -12.57 -13.43
C LYS A 229 9.80 -14.07 -13.20
N LYS A 230 10.39 -14.45 -12.07
CA LYS A 230 10.63 -15.84 -11.69
C LYS A 230 10.36 -16.02 -10.19
N ILE A 231 10.09 -17.26 -9.80
CA ILE A 231 9.98 -17.62 -8.39
C ILE A 231 11.37 -17.67 -7.78
N GLU A 232 11.71 -16.67 -6.97
CA GLU A 232 12.98 -16.63 -6.22
C GLU A 232 12.85 -17.27 -4.83
N TRP A 233 11.66 -17.20 -4.24
CA TRP A 233 11.37 -17.81 -2.95
C TRP A 233 10.22 -18.83 -3.03
N TYR A 234 10.58 -20.09 -3.26
CA TYR A 234 9.63 -21.18 -3.49
C TYR A 234 8.65 -21.39 -2.33
N ALA A 235 9.15 -21.42 -1.08
CA ALA A 235 8.28 -21.62 0.09
C ALA A 235 7.22 -20.52 0.23
N HIS A 236 7.59 -19.26 -0.04
CA HIS A 236 6.64 -18.14 -0.04
C HIS A 236 5.64 -18.25 -1.19
N ALA A 237 6.10 -18.60 -2.39
CA ALA A 237 5.24 -18.79 -3.55
C ALA A 237 4.18 -19.87 -3.33
N LEU A 238 4.56 -20.98 -2.70
CA LEU A 238 3.65 -22.05 -2.32
C LEU A 238 2.65 -21.59 -1.25
N ALA A 239 3.12 -20.96 -0.17
CA ALA A 239 2.27 -20.52 0.93
C ALA A 239 1.24 -19.46 0.48
N SER A 240 1.65 -18.53 -0.37
CA SER A 240 0.81 -17.45 -0.90
C SER A 240 0.00 -17.84 -2.13
N GLU A 241 0.16 -19.06 -2.67
CA GLU A 241 -0.51 -19.52 -3.90
C GLU A 241 -0.38 -18.52 -5.07
N THR A 242 0.77 -17.85 -5.12
CA THR A 242 1.00 -16.65 -5.94
C THR A 242 0.72 -16.89 -7.44
N LEU A 243 1.09 -18.06 -7.95
CA LEU A 243 0.91 -18.46 -9.35
C LEU A 243 -0.55 -18.80 -9.67
N ILE A 244 -1.26 -19.43 -8.72
CA ILE A 244 -2.68 -19.79 -8.91
C ILE A 244 -3.51 -18.51 -9.01
N ARG A 245 -3.28 -17.57 -8.09
CA ARG A 245 -3.96 -16.26 -8.06
C ARG A 245 -3.63 -15.41 -9.28
N GLU A 246 -2.36 -15.36 -9.68
CA GLU A 246 -1.95 -14.65 -10.90
C GLU A 246 -2.66 -15.22 -12.13
N ARG A 247 -2.68 -16.55 -12.28
CA ARG A 247 -3.34 -17.22 -13.41
C ARG A 247 -4.83 -16.90 -13.45
N GLN A 248 -5.52 -16.97 -12.32
CA GLN A 248 -6.95 -16.66 -12.25
C GLN A 248 -7.25 -15.21 -12.64
N LEU A 249 -6.48 -14.25 -12.11
CA LEU A 249 -6.64 -12.84 -12.46
C LEU A 249 -6.29 -12.58 -13.93
N SER A 250 -5.26 -13.24 -14.45
CA SER A 250 -4.86 -13.10 -15.85
C SER A 250 -5.95 -13.57 -16.81
N ILE A 251 -6.63 -14.68 -16.49
CA ILE A 251 -7.78 -15.17 -17.26
C ILE A 251 -8.93 -14.15 -17.21
N LEU A 252 -9.24 -13.62 -16.02
CA LEU A 252 -10.31 -12.63 -15.87
C LEU A 252 -10.04 -11.35 -16.64
N VAL A 253 -8.85 -10.76 -16.49
CA VAL A 253 -8.50 -9.49 -17.14
C VAL A 253 -8.34 -9.63 -18.66
N ALA A 254 -7.97 -10.82 -19.16
CA ALA A 254 -7.87 -11.07 -20.60
C ALA A 254 -9.23 -11.32 -21.28
N ASP A 255 -10.28 -11.63 -20.52
CA ASP A 255 -11.64 -11.82 -21.03
C ASP A 255 -12.32 -10.45 -21.21
N GLU A 256 -12.57 -10.04 -22.46
CA GLU A 256 -13.23 -8.78 -22.81
C GLU A 256 -14.66 -8.66 -22.24
N ALA A 257 -15.30 -9.80 -21.91
CA ALA A 257 -16.61 -9.83 -21.25
C ALA A 257 -16.53 -9.63 -19.73
N THR A 258 -15.34 -9.50 -19.15
CA THR A 258 -15.19 -9.26 -17.72
C THR A 258 -15.61 -7.83 -17.36
N THR A 259 -16.67 -7.72 -16.57
CA THR A 259 -17.14 -6.47 -15.99
C THR A 259 -16.38 -6.14 -14.71
N GLU A 260 -16.45 -4.88 -14.26
CA GLU A 260 -15.92 -4.46 -12.95
C GLU A 260 -16.52 -5.30 -11.82
N ASP A 261 -17.85 -5.52 -11.84
CA ASP A 261 -18.54 -6.31 -10.82
C ASP A 261 -18.05 -7.77 -10.80
N ARG A 262 -17.80 -8.36 -11.97
CA ARG A 262 -17.25 -9.72 -12.08
C ARG A 262 -15.85 -9.79 -11.48
N LEU A 263 -15.01 -8.79 -11.73
CA LEU A 263 -13.67 -8.72 -11.14
C LEU A 263 -13.75 -8.54 -9.62
N ILE A 264 -14.57 -7.61 -9.12
CA ILE A 264 -14.75 -7.36 -7.68
C ILE A 264 -15.26 -8.62 -6.97
N ALA A 265 -16.27 -9.31 -7.54
CA ALA A 265 -16.79 -10.56 -7.01
C ALA A 265 -15.72 -11.67 -6.94
N ALA A 266 -14.80 -11.71 -7.91
CA ALA A 266 -13.68 -12.65 -7.89
C ALA A 266 -12.71 -12.35 -6.73
N PHE A 267 -12.43 -11.07 -6.43
CA PHE A 267 -11.60 -10.69 -5.27
C PHE A 267 -12.23 -11.09 -3.93
N ALA A 268 -13.56 -11.23 -3.86
CA ALA A 268 -14.29 -11.69 -2.68
C ALA A 268 -14.40 -13.24 -2.57
N SER A 269 -13.80 -13.99 -3.49
CA SER A 269 -13.91 -15.46 -3.56
C SER A 269 -12.54 -16.16 -3.56
N PRO A 270 -12.43 -17.39 -3.05
CA PRO A 270 -11.22 -18.20 -3.21
C PRO A 270 -10.85 -18.39 -4.69
N PRO A 271 -9.55 -18.50 -5.02
CA PRO A 271 -8.38 -18.44 -4.15
C PRO A 271 -7.89 -17.00 -3.89
N LEU A 272 -8.58 -15.97 -4.40
CA LEU A 272 -8.17 -14.58 -4.24
C LEU A 272 -8.46 -14.08 -2.82
N PHE A 273 -9.67 -14.33 -2.32
CA PHE A 273 -10.02 -14.08 -0.93
C PHE A 273 -9.55 -15.24 -0.06
N ARG A 274 -8.75 -14.93 0.96
CA ARG A 274 -8.08 -15.91 1.81
C ARG A 274 -8.61 -15.84 3.24
N HIS A 275 -8.78 -16.99 3.88
CA HIS A 275 -9.18 -17.09 5.29
C HIS A 275 -8.09 -17.67 6.21
N ASP A 276 -6.85 -17.79 5.72
CA ASP A 276 -5.74 -18.42 6.45
C ASP A 276 -5.05 -17.45 7.43
N TYR A 277 -5.84 -16.86 8.34
CA TYR A 277 -5.37 -15.84 9.30
C TYR A 277 -4.32 -16.40 10.26
N ARG A 278 -4.42 -17.67 10.65
CA ARG A 278 -3.46 -18.32 11.56
C ARG A 278 -2.06 -18.42 10.98
N ARG A 279 -1.93 -18.40 9.65
CA ARG A 279 -0.66 -18.44 8.93
C ARG A 279 -0.22 -17.06 8.44
N GLY A 280 -0.92 -16.00 8.84
CA GLY A 280 -0.62 -14.62 8.45
C GLY A 280 -0.94 -14.31 6.99
N LEU A 281 -1.80 -15.09 6.34
CA LEU A 281 -2.08 -15.00 4.90
C LEU A 281 -3.59 -14.93 4.59
N GLY A 282 -4.39 -14.47 5.54
CA GLY A 282 -5.80 -14.19 5.32
C GLY A 282 -6.00 -12.76 4.80
N THR A 283 -6.98 -12.58 3.93
CA THR A 283 -7.33 -11.26 3.37
C THR A 283 -7.95 -10.40 4.46
N VAL A 284 -7.31 -9.27 4.71
CA VAL A 284 -7.69 -8.25 5.68
C VAL A 284 -8.78 -7.35 5.09
N TYR A 285 -8.58 -6.84 3.88
CA TYR A 285 -9.57 -6.07 3.13
C TYR A 285 -9.34 -6.22 1.62
N THR A 286 -10.39 -5.93 0.86
CA THR A 286 -10.29 -5.68 -0.59
C THR A 286 -10.45 -4.19 -0.83
N ALA A 287 -9.49 -3.55 -1.49
CA ALA A 287 -9.57 -2.14 -1.89
C ALA A 287 -9.79 -2.02 -3.41
N ILE A 288 -10.71 -1.15 -3.80
CA ILE A 288 -11.05 -0.85 -5.19
C ILE A 288 -10.90 0.65 -5.42
N TYR A 289 -10.11 1.03 -6.42
CA TYR A 289 -9.85 2.42 -6.79
C TYR A 289 -10.30 2.70 -8.21
N ARG A 290 -11.08 3.76 -8.38
CA ARG A 290 -11.56 4.27 -9.68
C ARG A 290 -11.00 5.67 -9.91
N PRO A 291 -9.78 5.81 -10.46
CA PRO A 291 -9.13 7.10 -10.68
C PRO A 291 -9.96 8.09 -11.50
N MET A 292 -10.73 7.61 -12.49
CA MET A 292 -11.56 8.48 -13.34
C MET A 292 -12.67 9.21 -12.59
N THR A 293 -13.25 8.57 -11.55
CA THR A 293 -14.39 9.10 -10.81
C THR A 293 -14.04 9.59 -9.42
N GLY A 294 -12.77 9.47 -9.01
CA GLY A 294 -12.34 9.91 -7.68
C GLY A 294 -12.92 9.05 -6.54
N ARG A 295 -13.26 7.78 -6.81
CA ARG A 295 -13.93 6.88 -5.84
C ARG A 295 -13.02 5.74 -5.39
N ALA A 296 -13.03 5.48 -4.09
CA ALA A 296 -12.42 4.34 -3.44
C ALA A 296 -13.48 3.51 -2.71
N GLN A 297 -13.34 2.20 -2.70
CA GLN A 297 -14.18 1.30 -1.91
C GLN A 297 -13.29 0.33 -1.12
N PHE A 298 -13.69 0.05 0.11
CA PHE A 298 -13.08 -0.98 0.95
C PHE A 298 -14.14 -2.02 1.29
N HIS A 299 -13.86 -3.28 0.97
CA HIS A 299 -14.78 -4.39 1.18
C HIS A 299 -14.26 -5.34 2.24
N TRP A 300 -15.20 -5.76 3.09
CA TRP A 300 -15.12 -6.89 4.00
C TRP A 300 -16.36 -7.77 3.78
N PRO A 301 -16.37 -9.03 4.21
CA PRO A 301 -17.58 -9.85 4.10
C PRO A 301 -18.77 -9.22 4.81
N GLY A 302 -19.82 -8.95 4.03
CA GLY A 302 -21.06 -8.32 4.50
C GLY A 302 -20.99 -6.80 4.69
N LEU A 303 -19.87 -6.15 4.42
CA LEU A 303 -19.71 -4.71 4.61
C LEU A 303 -18.89 -4.07 3.49
N THR A 304 -19.34 -2.89 3.04
CA THR A 304 -18.61 -2.08 2.07
C THR A 304 -18.63 -0.64 2.53
N LEU A 305 -17.45 -0.02 2.52
CA LEU A 305 -17.25 1.40 2.78
C LEU A 305 -16.94 2.09 1.47
N GLU A 306 -17.72 3.12 1.11
CA GLU A 306 -17.50 3.92 -0.08
C GLU A 306 -16.96 5.30 0.28
N LEU A 307 -15.91 5.73 -0.39
CA LEU A 307 -15.24 7.00 -0.17
C LEU A 307 -15.00 7.70 -1.51
N GLY A 308 -14.92 9.02 -1.47
CA GLY A 308 -14.50 9.84 -2.60
C GLY A 308 -14.02 11.21 -2.13
N PHE A 309 -13.40 11.97 -3.02
CA PHE A 309 -12.79 13.25 -2.63
C PHE A 309 -13.80 14.29 -2.13
N ASP A 310 -15.04 14.21 -2.62
CA ASP A 310 -16.14 15.10 -2.20
C ASP A 310 -17.11 14.40 -1.22
N HIS A 311 -16.87 13.13 -0.90
CA HIS A 311 -17.66 12.32 0.03
C HIS A 311 -16.74 11.42 0.87
N PHE A 312 -16.32 11.91 2.03
CA PHE A 312 -15.44 11.18 2.94
C PHE A 312 -16.02 11.19 4.36
N PRO A 313 -16.97 10.28 4.66
CA PRO A 313 -17.50 10.13 6.02
C PRO A 313 -16.39 9.63 6.96
N GLU A 314 -16.31 10.24 8.15
CA GLU A 314 -15.44 9.76 9.24
C GLU A 314 -16.18 8.71 10.05
N GLU A 315 -15.75 7.46 9.94
CA GLU A 315 -16.40 6.27 10.45
C GLU A 315 -15.41 5.41 11.23
N ARG A 316 -15.96 4.53 12.07
CA ARG A 316 -15.23 3.45 12.71
C ARG A 316 -15.95 2.14 12.43
N ILE A 317 -15.22 1.19 11.86
CA ILE A 317 -15.73 -0.12 11.46
C ILE A 317 -14.94 -1.18 12.21
N THR A 318 -15.61 -2.05 12.96
CA THR A 318 -14.94 -3.15 13.66
C THR A 318 -15.10 -4.44 12.86
N VAL A 319 -13.97 -5.08 12.51
CA VAL A 319 -13.96 -6.35 11.76
C VAL A 319 -13.40 -7.47 12.63
N ARG A 320 -14.12 -8.59 12.69
CA ARG A 320 -13.71 -9.78 13.45
C ARG A 320 -13.13 -10.84 12.53
N TYR A 321 -11.84 -11.08 12.72
CA TYR A 321 -11.06 -12.13 12.07
C TYR A 321 -11.07 -13.39 12.94
N GLY A 322 -11.69 -14.47 12.45
CA GLY A 322 -11.84 -15.72 13.20
C GLY A 322 -11.59 -16.97 12.35
N ALA A 323 -11.36 -18.11 13.02
CA ALA A 323 -11.03 -19.38 12.37
C ALA A 323 -12.16 -20.00 11.51
N ARG A 324 -13.40 -19.49 11.61
CA ARG A 324 -14.58 -19.94 10.86
C ARG A 324 -15.16 -18.87 9.93
N GLY A 325 -14.43 -17.79 9.65
CA GLY A 325 -14.87 -16.72 8.75
C GLY A 325 -14.70 -15.31 9.35
N LEU A 326 -14.93 -14.32 8.48
CA LEU A 326 -14.98 -12.91 8.83
C LEU A 326 -16.42 -12.52 9.19
N TYR A 327 -16.57 -11.77 10.27
CA TYR A 327 -17.83 -11.13 10.64
C TYR A 327 -17.56 -9.65 10.82
N ALA A 328 -18.17 -8.81 9.98
CA ALA A 328 -18.23 -7.37 10.20
C ALA A 328 -19.48 -7.05 11.04
N GLY A 329 -19.34 -6.15 12.01
CA GLY A 329 -20.43 -5.74 12.90
C GLY A 329 -20.06 -4.53 13.71
#